data_AF-A0A1F2VKX7-F1
#
_entry.id   AF-A0A1F2VKX7-F1
#
_cell.length_a   1.000
_cell.length_b   1.000
_cell.length_c   1.000
_cell.angle_alpha   90.00
_cell.angle_beta   90.00
_cell.angle_gamma   90.00
#
_symmetry.space_group_name_H-M   'P 1'
#
loop_
_entity.id
_entity.type
_entity.pdbx_description
1 polymer ?
#
loop_
_entity_poly.entity_id
_entity_poly.type
_entity_poly.pdbx_seq_one_letter_code
_entity_poly.pdbx_strand_id
1 'polypeptide(L)'
;MNDQRGWLAVELTRRGVSRREFVRFCAAMASALALPDAAAAQIAQALRKAEKPVLLWLEFQDCAGNTESFLRASRPTAAEVVLDTLSIDYHETIMAAAGHQDRWLHHGELDE
;
A
#
# COMPACT_ATOMS: atom_id res chain seq x y z
N MET A 1 18.52 -14.62 -3.96
CA MET A 1 18.80 -13.30 -4.57
C MET A 1 18.29 -12.26 -3.60
N ASN A 2 19.18 -11.69 -2.78
CA ASN A 2 18.84 -10.92 -1.58
C ASN A 2 18.39 -9.50 -1.95
N ASP A 3 17.13 -9.33 -2.36
CA ASP A 3 16.57 -8.00 -2.60
C ASP A 3 15.91 -7.48 -1.31
N GLN A 4 16.73 -6.93 -0.40
CA GLN A 4 16.26 -6.28 0.83
C GLN A 4 15.67 -4.87 0.58
N ARG A 5 15.04 -4.64 -0.57
CA ARG A 5 14.37 -3.37 -0.87
C ARG A 5 12.90 -3.52 -0.52
N GLY A 6 12.44 -2.82 0.51
CA GLY A 6 11.00 -2.75 0.83
C GLY A 6 10.17 -2.28 -0.36
N TRP A 7 8.90 -2.70 -0.42
CA TRP A 7 7.99 -2.46 -1.55
C TRP A 7 7.95 -0.98 -1.99
N LEU A 8 7.91 -0.06 -1.02
CA LEU A 8 7.87 1.39 -1.27
C LEU A 8 9.12 1.89 -2.00
N ALA A 9 10.31 1.34 -1.70
CA ALA A 9 11.54 1.74 -2.37
C ALA A 9 11.56 1.29 -3.84
N VAL A 10 11.00 0.11 -4.13
CA VAL A 10 10.82 -0.39 -5.50
C VAL A 10 9.84 0.50 -6.25
N GLU A 11 8.70 0.82 -5.63
CA GLU A 11 7.65 1.62 -6.26
C GLU A 11 8.07 3.06 -6.52
N LEU A 12 8.73 3.71 -5.57
CA LEU A 12 9.31 5.04 -5.76
C LEU A 12 10.31 5.07 -6.92
N THR A 13 11.12 4.02 -7.05
CA THR A 13 12.08 3.91 -8.18
C THR A 13 11.34 3.76 -9.51
N ARG A 14 10.27 2.94 -9.58
CA ARG A 14 9.43 2.80 -10.78
C ARG A 14 8.80 4.13 -11.19
N ARG A 15 8.41 4.96 -10.22
CA ARG A 15 7.88 6.32 -10.46
C ARG A 15 8.95 7.37 -10.74
N GLY A 16 10.22 6.98 -10.87
CA GLY A 16 11.32 7.88 -11.21
C GLY A 16 11.89 8.69 -10.05
N VAL A 17 11.51 8.39 -8.80
CA VAL A 17 12.06 9.06 -7.62
C VAL A 17 13.47 8.55 -7.34
N SER A 18 14.44 9.44 -7.41
CA SER A 18 15.83 9.13 -7.11
C SER A 18 16.07 8.97 -5.61
N ARG A 19 17.14 8.25 -5.24
CA ARG A 19 17.59 8.15 -3.83
C ARG A 19 17.80 9.52 -3.18
N ARG A 20 18.28 10.50 -3.95
CA ARG A 20 18.54 11.86 -3.47
C ARG A 20 17.24 12.61 -3.17
N GLU A 21 16.22 12.47 -4.01
CA GLU A 21 14.89 13.06 -3.78
C GLU A 21 14.22 12.43 -2.57
N PHE A 22 14.32 11.11 -2.41
CA PHE A 22 13.81 10.41 -1.23
C PHE A 22 14.46 10.92 0.07
N VAL A 23 15.79 11.05 0.10
CA VAL A 23 16.49 11.58 1.29
C VAL A 23 16.11 13.04 1.55
N ARG A 24 15.97 13.86 0.49
CA ARG A 24 15.51 15.24 0.61
C ARG A 24 14.11 15.32 1.20
N PHE A 25 13.20 14.43 0.80
CA PHE A 25 11.86 14.32 1.39
C PHE A 25 11.94 13.99 2.89
N CYS A 26 12.76 13.01 3.30
CA CYS A 26 12.92 12.66 4.71
C CYS A 26 13.46 13.83 5.54
N ALA A 27 14.42 14.59 5.00
CA ALA A 27 14.93 15.81 5.65
C ALA A 27 13.85 16.89 5.76
N ALA A 28 13.09 17.12 4.69
CA ALA A 28 11.97 18.07 4.70
C ALA A 28 10.89 17.69 5.73
N MET A 29 10.57 16.40 5.87
CA MET A 29 9.64 15.90 6.89
C MET A 29 10.18 16.09 8.30
N ALA A 30 11.45 15.81 8.55
CA ALA A 30 12.07 16.08 9.85
C ALA A 30 11.96 17.57 10.21
N SER A 31 12.26 18.47 9.26
CA SER A 31 12.12 19.91 9.46
C SER A 31 10.67 20.35 9.67
N ALA A 32 9.72 19.82 8.89
CA ALA A 32 8.29 20.14 9.03
C ALA A 32 7.73 19.74 10.40
N LEU A 33 8.28 18.69 11.00
CA LEU A 33 7.92 18.21 12.33
C LEU A 33 8.80 18.80 13.45
N ALA A 34 9.68 19.77 13.13
CA ALA A 34 10.63 20.38 14.06
C ALA A 34 11.52 19.36 14.81
N LEU A 35 11.90 18.26 14.13
CA LEU A 35 12.74 17.21 14.68
C LEU A 35 14.24 17.51 14.47
N PRO A 36 15.14 16.94 15.30
CA PRO A 36 16.59 17.09 15.13
C PRO A 36 17.10 16.53 13.79
N ASP A 37 18.24 17.02 13.30
CA ASP A 37 18.83 16.60 12.01
C ASP A 37 19.03 15.07 11.88
N ALA A 38 19.31 14.40 12.99
CA ALA A 38 19.45 12.95 13.04
C ALA A 38 18.14 12.20 12.70
N ALA A 39 16.97 12.83 12.83
CA ALA A 39 15.67 12.23 12.56
C ALA A 39 15.46 11.92 11.08
N ALA A 40 16.10 12.65 10.16
CA ALA A 40 15.99 12.37 8.73
C ALA A 40 16.45 10.94 8.37
N ALA A 41 17.53 10.47 9.02
CA ALA A 41 18.01 9.10 8.84
C ALA A 41 17.06 8.05 9.45
N GLN A 42 16.44 8.38 10.59
CA GLN A 42 15.45 7.51 11.24
C GLN A 42 14.18 7.37 10.39
N ILE A 43 13.67 8.49 9.84
CA ILE A 43 12.52 8.50 8.92
C ILE A 43 12.84 7.67 7.68
N ALA A 44 14.01 7.87 7.07
CA ALA A 44 14.42 7.10 5.90
C ALA A 44 14.48 5.59 6.19
N GLN A 45 14.96 5.21 7.37
CA GLN A 45 15.03 3.81 7.79
C GLN A 45 13.65 3.22 8.08
N ALA A 46 12.75 3.99 8.70
CA ALA A 46 11.37 3.57 8.96
C ALA A 46 10.62 3.33 7.63
N LEU A 47 10.70 4.27 6.69
CA LEU A 47 10.04 4.16 5.39
C LEU A 47 10.56 2.98 4.53
N ARG A 48 11.82 2.57 4.70
CA ARG A 48 12.35 1.38 4.03
C ARG A 48 11.78 0.07 4.55
N LYS A 49 11.32 0.05 5.80
CA LYS A 49 10.72 -1.10 6.47
C LYS A 49 9.20 -1.06 6.49
N ALA A 50 8.59 0.03 6.02
CA ALA A 50 7.15 0.16 5.98
C ALA A 50 6.53 -0.95 5.13
N GLU A 51 5.51 -1.60 5.67
CA GLU A 51 4.74 -2.62 4.96
C GLU A 51 3.69 -1.96 4.06
N LYS A 52 3.18 -2.72 3.08
CA LYS A 52 2.16 -2.20 2.17
C LYS A 52 0.85 -2.14 2.95
N PRO A 53 0.11 -1.02 2.93
CA PRO A 53 -1.14 -0.95 3.65
C PRO A 53 -2.13 -2.01 3.16
N VAL A 54 -2.66 -2.78 4.09
CA VAL A 54 -3.67 -3.81 3.83
C VAL A 54 -5.06 -3.17 3.85
N LEU A 55 -5.90 -3.55 2.88
CA LEU A 55 -7.29 -3.17 2.75
C LEU A 55 -8.17 -4.42 2.71
N LEU A 56 -9.13 -4.47 3.63
CA LEU A 56 -10.23 -5.43 3.62
C LEU A 56 -11.50 -4.67 3.21
N TRP A 57 -12.11 -5.04 2.09
CA TRP A 57 -13.34 -4.44 1.58
C TRP A 57 -14.49 -5.44 1.78
N LEU A 58 -15.43 -5.08 2.65
CA LEU A 58 -16.58 -5.94 2.99
C LEU A 58 -17.85 -5.43 2.32
N GLU A 59 -18.41 -6.25 1.44
CA GLU A 59 -19.67 -5.93 0.75
C GLU A 59 -20.85 -6.51 1.55
N PHE A 60 -21.55 -5.67 2.32
CA PHE A 60 -22.72 -6.07 3.11
C PHE A 60 -24.01 -6.08 2.27
N GLN A 61 -25.03 -5.31 2.64
CA GLN A 61 -26.21 -5.07 1.80
C GLN A 61 -25.89 -4.04 0.72
N ASP A 62 -24.81 -4.29 -0.02
CA ASP A 62 -24.32 -3.42 -1.09
C ASP A 62 -24.97 -3.76 -2.44
N CYS A 63 -25.01 -2.78 -3.34
CA CYS A 63 -25.50 -2.94 -4.71
C CYS A 63 -24.39 -3.07 -5.76
N ALA A 64 -23.13 -3.19 -5.33
CA ALA A 64 -21.90 -3.16 -6.12
C ALA A 64 -21.60 -1.80 -6.80
N GLY A 65 -22.42 -0.77 -6.61
CA GLY A 65 -22.23 0.53 -7.26
C GLY A 65 -20.95 1.25 -6.84
N ASN A 66 -20.53 1.08 -5.58
CA ASN A 66 -19.26 1.65 -5.09
C ASN A 66 -18.06 0.98 -5.77
N THR A 67 -18.13 -0.33 -5.96
CA THR A 67 -17.11 -1.13 -6.64
C THR A 67 -17.09 -0.83 -8.13
N GLU A 68 -18.23 -0.66 -8.79
CA GLU A 68 -18.29 -0.18 -10.18
C GLU A 68 -17.69 1.21 -10.34
N SER A 69 -17.94 2.11 -9.39
CA SER A 69 -17.35 3.45 -9.37
C SER A 69 -15.82 3.38 -9.23
N PHE A 70 -15.31 2.53 -8.32
CA PHE A 70 -13.89 2.26 -8.17
C PHE A 70 -13.25 1.74 -9.46
N LEU A 71 -13.90 0.82 -10.17
CA LEU A 71 -13.42 0.29 -11.46
C LEU A 71 -13.34 1.36 -12.56
N ARG A 72 -14.05 2.49 -12.43
CA ARG A 72 -13.99 3.63 -13.35
C ARG A 72 -13.02 4.73 -12.92
N ALA A 73 -12.35 4.59 -11.78
CA ALA A 73 -11.34 5.55 -11.34
C ALA A 73 -10.21 5.63 -12.37
N SER A 74 -9.69 6.85 -12.58
CA SER A 74 -8.66 7.10 -13.59
C SER A 74 -7.35 7.65 -13.03
N ARG A 75 -7.34 8.12 -11.77
CA ARG A 75 -6.16 8.74 -11.12
C ARG A 75 -6.21 8.56 -9.58
N PRO A 76 -5.71 7.45 -9.04
CA PRO A 76 -5.20 6.26 -9.73
C PRO A 76 -6.32 5.42 -10.35
N THR A 77 -5.96 4.54 -11.30
CA THR A 77 -6.83 3.48 -11.83
C THR A 77 -6.98 2.34 -10.84
N ALA A 78 -8.04 1.53 -10.98
CA ALA A 78 -8.24 0.36 -10.13
C ALA A 78 -7.04 -0.60 -10.14
N ALA A 79 -6.43 -0.81 -11.32
CA ALA A 79 -5.23 -1.65 -11.45
C ALA A 79 -4.03 -1.09 -10.68
N GLU A 80 -3.76 0.22 -10.76
CA GLU A 80 -2.69 0.86 -9.99
C GLU A 80 -2.95 0.81 -8.48
N VAL A 81 -4.21 0.85 -8.05
CA VAL A 81 -4.55 0.70 -6.64
C VAL A 81 -4.23 -0.71 -6.16
N VAL A 82 -4.73 -1.74 -6.86
CA VAL A 82 -4.55 -3.16 -6.51
C VAL A 82 -3.07 -3.57 -6.57
N LEU A 83 -2.35 -3.17 -7.62
CA LEU A 83 -0.99 -3.65 -7.86
C LEU A 83 0.05 -2.82 -7.12
N ASP A 84 -0.08 -1.51 -7.12
CA ASP A 84 1.01 -0.62 -6.74
C ASP A 84 0.77 0.10 -5.41
N THR A 85 -0.50 0.28 -5.00
CA THR A 85 -0.84 1.18 -3.88
C THR A 85 -1.20 0.45 -2.59
N LEU A 86 -2.15 -0.48 -2.66
CA LEU A 86 -2.70 -1.20 -1.51
C LEU A 86 -2.53 -2.70 -1.68
N SER A 87 -2.43 -3.45 -0.59
CA SER A 87 -2.69 -4.88 -0.59
C SER A 87 -4.18 -5.06 -0.37
N ILE A 88 -4.94 -5.40 -1.42
CA ILE A 88 -6.37 -5.68 -1.28
C ILE A 88 -6.50 -7.19 -1.06
N ASP A 89 -6.52 -7.57 0.21
CA ASP A 89 -6.43 -8.98 0.59
C ASP A 89 -7.82 -9.64 0.62
N TYR A 90 -8.88 -8.83 0.69
CA TYR A 90 -10.25 -9.30 0.57
C TYR A 90 -11.14 -8.27 -0.12
N HIS A 91 -11.84 -8.71 -1.17
CA HIS A 91 -12.88 -7.96 -1.87
C HIS A 91 -13.71 -8.94 -2.73
N GLU A 92 -14.96 -9.19 -2.34
CA GLU A 92 -15.79 -10.28 -2.89
C GLU A 92 -15.97 -10.25 -4.41
N THR A 93 -15.99 -9.06 -5.00
CA THR A 93 -16.32 -8.87 -6.43
C THR A 93 -15.14 -9.14 -7.36
N ILE A 94 -13.90 -8.89 -6.92
CA ILE A 94 -12.71 -8.92 -7.80
C ILE A 94 -11.65 -9.93 -7.36
N MET A 95 -11.80 -10.54 -6.18
CA MET A 95 -10.88 -11.57 -5.71
C MET A 95 -10.97 -12.85 -6.55
N ALA A 96 -9.85 -13.58 -6.63
CA ALA A 96 -9.76 -14.80 -7.43
C ALA A 96 -10.25 -16.05 -6.68
N ALA A 97 -10.12 -16.08 -5.36
CA ALA A 97 -10.63 -17.19 -4.55
C ALA A 97 -12.16 -17.17 -4.54
N ALA A 98 -12.78 -18.33 -4.29
CA ALA A 98 -14.22 -18.43 -4.07
C ALA A 98 -14.59 -19.45 -2.97
N GLY A 99 -15.68 -19.18 -2.25
CA GLY A 99 -16.32 -20.14 -1.36
C GLY A 99 -15.47 -20.52 -0.15
N HIS A 100 -15.01 -21.77 -0.07
CA HIS A 100 -14.19 -22.20 1.07
C HIS A 100 -12.77 -21.64 1.01
N GLN A 101 -12.27 -21.31 -0.18
CA GLN A 101 -10.96 -20.69 -0.35
C GLN A 101 -10.95 -19.27 0.24
N ASP A 102 -12.06 -18.54 0.14
CA ASP A 102 -12.22 -17.20 0.71
C ASP A 102 -12.26 -17.22 2.24
N ARG A 103 -12.98 -18.21 2.79
CA ARG A 103 -13.16 -18.34 4.25
C ARG A 103 -11.82 -18.40 4.99
N TRP A 104 -10.80 -19.01 4.40
CA TRP A 104 -9.45 -19.07 4.96
C TRP A 104 -8.73 -17.73 4.93
N LEU A 105 -8.90 -16.94 3.87
CA LEU A 105 -8.33 -15.59 3.76
C LEU A 105 -8.99 -14.64 4.76
N HIS A 106 -10.32 -14.70 4.89
CA HIS A 106 -11.06 -13.82 5.79
C HIS A 106 -10.86 -14.17 7.29
N HIS A 107 -10.69 -15.44 7.64
CA HIS A 107 -10.45 -15.83 9.05
C HIS A 107 -8.97 -15.79 9.44
N GLY A 108 -8.04 -16.11 8.54
CA GLY A 108 -6.60 -16.09 8.85
C GLY A 108 -6.09 -14.69 9.18
N GLU A 109 -6.58 -13.66 8.47
CA GLU A 109 -6.09 -12.27 8.61
C GLU A 109 -6.69 -11.50 9.80
N LEU A 110 -7.86 -11.92 10.31
CA LEU A 110 -8.53 -11.26 11.44
C LEU A 110 -8.19 -11.87 12.80
N ASP A 111 -7.51 -13.02 12.80
CA ASP A 111 -7.08 -13.74 14.00
C ASP A 111 -5.60 -13.45 14.37
N GLU A 112 -4.89 -12.61 13.60
CA GLU A 112 -3.56 -12.02 13.91
C GLU A 112 -3.64 -10.57 14.42
#